data_AF-A0A9D9SKH0-F1
#
_entry.id   AF-A0A9D9SKH0-F1
#
_cell.length_a   1.000
_cell.length_b   1.000
_cell.length_c   1.000
_cell.angle_alpha   90.00
_cell.angle_beta   90.00
_cell.angle_gamma   90.00
#
_symmetry.space_group_name_H-M   'P 1'
#
loop_
_entity.id
_entity.type
_entity.pdbx_description
1 polymer ?
#
loop_
_entity_poly.entity_id
_entity_poly.type
_entity_poly.pdbx_seq_one_letter_code
_entity_poly.pdbx_strand_id
1 'polypeptide(L)'
;MTLGRAWVSVVLWAPLLAHAQFDKTPWPRSQATPKMDVVDVQGQRWTSADLKGRVVVLNFWATWCGPCKEEMPSLQALHKGRVDGQSDATHAVVIGINVKETASTVRRFMSAQHLDLPVVLDAQGDLTRQWGVRIYPTTVLIGPDGQARWRVVGEVDWNGPISRAWLHDLRVQPVSQAVRHP
;
A
#
# COMPACT_ATOMS: atom_id res chain seq x y z
N MET A 1 -36.39 49.38 -33.75
CA MET A 1 -35.01 48.88 -33.91
C MET A 1 -34.55 48.31 -32.57
N THR A 2 -34.76 47.02 -32.35
CA THR A 2 -34.51 46.31 -31.08
C THR A 2 -33.11 45.70 -31.10
N LEU A 3 -32.22 46.19 -30.21
CA LEU A 3 -30.89 45.61 -30.02
C LEU A 3 -30.98 44.32 -29.21
N GLY A 4 -30.68 43.18 -29.84
CA GLY A 4 -30.52 41.89 -29.17
C GLY A 4 -29.18 41.81 -28.44
N ARG A 5 -29.22 41.62 -27.11
CA ARG A 5 -28.01 41.35 -26.29
C ARG A 5 -27.66 39.88 -26.44
N ALA A 6 -26.52 39.58 -27.06
CA ALA A 6 -25.97 38.24 -27.11
C ALA A 6 -25.41 37.87 -25.73
N TRP A 7 -25.90 36.77 -25.16
CA TRP A 7 -25.37 36.17 -23.95
C TRP A 7 -24.25 35.22 -24.33
N VAL A 8 -23.00 35.58 -24.03
CA VAL A 8 -21.87 34.66 -24.13
C VAL A 8 -21.89 33.79 -22.87
N SER A 9 -22.37 32.56 -23.00
CA SER A 9 -22.25 31.56 -21.94
C SER A 9 -20.80 31.11 -21.85
N VAL A 10 -20.09 31.57 -20.82
CA VAL A 10 -18.78 31.02 -20.45
C VAL A 10 -19.02 29.66 -19.79
N VAL A 11 -18.76 28.57 -20.50
CA VAL A 11 -18.73 27.23 -19.92
C VAL A 11 -17.40 27.08 -19.19
N LEU A 12 -17.41 27.25 -17.88
CA LEU A 12 -16.25 26.96 -17.02
C LEU A 12 -16.05 25.44 -16.96
N TRP A 13 -15.06 24.94 -17.68
CA TRP A 13 -14.54 23.59 -17.49
C TRP A 13 -13.81 23.55 -16.14
N ALA A 14 -14.51 23.12 -15.09
CA ALA A 14 -13.84 22.76 -13.85
C ALA A 14 -13.04 21.47 -14.11
N PRO A 15 -11.70 21.47 -13.92
CA PRO A 15 -10.94 20.24 -14.02
C PRO A 15 -11.45 19.28 -12.96
N LEU A 16 -11.76 18.04 -13.36
CA LEU A 16 -11.99 16.93 -12.44
C LEU A 16 -10.69 16.74 -11.66
N LEU A 17 -10.60 17.37 -10.48
CA LEU A 17 -9.57 17.03 -9.51
C LEU A 17 -9.80 15.55 -9.17
N ALA A 18 -8.88 14.70 -9.61
CA ALA A 18 -8.85 13.30 -9.23
C ALA A 18 -8.75 13.26 -7.70
N HIS A 19 -9.88 12.96 -7.05
CA HIS A 19 -9.93 12.77 -5.62
C HIS A 19 -9.04 11.57 -5.31
N ALA A 20 -8.13 11.71 -4.36
CA ALA A 20 -7.36 10.59 -3.84
C ALA A 20 -8.32 9.45 -3.45
N GLN A 21 -8.15 8.27 -4.05
CA GLN A 21 -9.06 7.13 -3.88
C GLN A 21 -8.70 6.25 -2.68
N PHE A 22 -8.10 6.83 -1.64
CA PHE A 22 -7.67 6.09 -0.46
C PHE A 22 -8.14 6.74 0.84
N ASP A 23 -8.34 5.89 1.85
CA ASP A 23 -8.60 6.27 3.24
C ASP A 23 -7.48 5.73 4.14
N LYS A 24 -6.74 6.64 4.79
CA LYS A 24 -5.67 6.30 5.73
C LYS A 24 -6.16 6.52 7.16
N THR A 25 -6.28 5.43 7.92
CA THR A 25 -6.75 5.42 9.30
C THR A 25 -5.69 4.85 10.25
N PRO A 26 -5.64 5.28 11.52
CA PRO A 26 -4.78 4.65 12.52
C PRO A 26 -5.08 3.16 12.66
N TRP A 27 -4.06 2.36 12.94
CA TRP A 27 -4.27 0.96 13.29
C TRP A 27 -5.15 0.85 14.56
N PRO A 28 -6.20 0.00 14.58
CA PRO A 28 -7.13 -0.06 15.71
C PRO A 28 -6.42 -0.40 17.02
N ARG A 29 -6.60 0.42 18.05
CA ARG A 29 -5.97 0.21 19.37
C ARG A 29 -6.36 -1.11 20.05
N SER A 30 -7.54 -1.63 19.73
CA SER A 30 -8.04 -2.92 20.23
C SER A 30 -7.42 -4.12 19.52
N GLN A 31 -6.73 -3.92 18.40
CA GLN A 31 -6.15 -4.98 17.59
C GLN A 31 -4.63 -4.99 17.80
N ALA A 32 -4.10 -6.06 18.40
CA ALA A 32 -2.65 -6.26 18.42
C ALA A 32 -2.12 -6.44 17.00
N THR A 33 -0.88 -6.02 16.73
CA THR A 33 -0.22 -6.29 15.45
C THR A 33 -0.01 -7.80 15.30
N PRO A 34 -0.59 -8.44 14.27
CA PRO A 34 -0.38 -9.86 14.04
C PRO A 34 1.11 -10.18 13.79
N LYS A 35 1.54 -11.34 14.28
CA LYS A 35 2.90 -11.83 14.03
C LYS A 35 3.01 -12.37 12.61
N MET A 36 4.13 -12.10 11.96
CA MET A 36 4.51 -12.66 10.68
C MET A 36 5.44 -13.86 10.92
N ASP A 37 5.12 -14.97 10.26
CA ASP A 37 6.01 -16.11 10.04
C ASP A 37 5.50 -16.81 8.78
N VAL A 38 5.96 -16.32 7.63
CA VAL A 38 5.43 -16.69 6.31
C VAL A 38 6.55 -16.91 5.33
N VAL A 39 6.28 -17.63 4.25
CA VAL A 39 7.21 -17.85 3.14
C VAL A 39 6.60 -17.29 1.87
N ASP A 40 7.37 -16.51 1.12
CA ASP A 40 6.93 -15.96 -0.17
C ASP A 40 7.08 -16.96 -1.31
N VAL A 41 6.56 -16.61 -2.49
CA VAL A 41 6.61 -17.44 -3.70
C VAL A 41 8.03 -17.64 -4.25
N GLN A 42 8.99 -16.86 -3.78
CA GLN A 42 10.42 -17.00 -4.08
C GLN A 42 11.15 -17.91 -3.08
N GLY A 43 10.48 -18.34 -2.01
CA GLY A 43 11.03 -19.22 -0.97
C GLY A 43 11.71 -18.48 0.18
N GLN A 44 11.67 -17.15 0.22
CA GLN A 44 12.21 -16.37 1.32
C GLN A 44 11.21 -16.38 2.50
N ARG A 45 11.73 -16.68 3.69
CA ARG A 45 10.96 -16.61 4.94
C ARG A 45 10.98 -15.20 5.50
N TRP A 46 9.84 -14.74 5.99
CA TRP A 46 9.64 -13.43 6.60
C TRP A 46 9.06 -13.60 8.01
N THR A 47 9.84 -13.26 9.04
CA THR A 47 9.37 -13.26 10.42
C THR A 47 9.23 -11.84 10.97
N SER A 48 8.38 -11.65 11.99
CA SER A 48 8.32 -10.38 12.71
C SER A 48 9.67 -9.96 13.32
N ALA A 49 10.56 -10.91 13.62
CA ALA A 49 11.89 -10.59 14.12
C ALA A 49 12.77 -9.98 13.02
N ASP A 50 12.73 -10.53 11.81
CA ASP A 50 13.49 -10.03 10.65
C ASP A 50 13.05 -8.63 10.21
N LEU A 51 11.78 -8.30 10.47
CA LEU A 51 11.17 -7.02 10.11
C LEU A 51 11.41 -5.91 11.15
N LYS A 52 11.93 -6.24 12.35
CA LYS A 52 12.28 -5.21 13.34
C LYS A 52 13.39 -4.30 12.81
N GLY A 53 13.30 -3.03 13.14
CA GLY A 53 14.18 -1.97 12.66
C GLY A 53 13.84 -1.47 11.25
N ARG A 54 12.81 -2.02 10.59
CA ARG A 54 12.41 -1.65 9.22
C ARG A 54 11.01 -1.06 9.21
N VAL A 55 10.78 -0.10 8.31
CA VAL A 55 9.43 0.26 7.91
C VAL A 55 8.93 -0.82 6.95
N VAL A 56 7.71 -1.33 7.15
CA VAL A 56 7.11 -2.37 6.30
C VAL A 56 5.82 -1.86 5.67
N VAL A 57 5.70 -2.11 4.36
CA VAL A 57 4.51 -1.89 3.54
C VAL A 57 3.92 -3.27 3.24
N LEU A 58 2.89 -3.66 4.01
CA LEU A 58 2.23 -4.95 3.87
C LEU A 58 0.92 -4.76 3.09
N ASN A 59 0.91 -5.13 1.81
CA ASN A 59 -0.20 -4.87 0.89
C ASN A 59 -1.03 -6.13 0.65
N PHE A 60 -2.35 -6.04 0.82
CA PHE A 60 -3.30 -7.13 0.58
C PHE A 60 -4.02 -6.89 -0.75
N TRP A 61 -3.91 -7.85 -1.67
CA TRP A 61 -4.33 -7.66 -3.06
C TRP A 61 -4.79 -8.97 -3.72
N ALA A 62 -5.36 -8.83 -4.91
CA ALA A 62 -5.71 -9.95 -5.78
C ALA A 62 -5.51 -9.58 -7.26
N THR A 63 -5.24 -10.56 -8.13
CA THR A 63 -4.98 -10.32 -9.56
C THR A 63 -6.21 -9.82 -10.33
N TRP A 64 -7.41 -10.11 -9.82
CA TRP A 64 -8.69 -9.66 -10.37
C TRP A 64 -9.12 -8.27 -9.89
N CYS A 65 -8.45 -7.71 -8.88
CA CYS A 65 -8.77 -6.40 -8.32
C CYS A 65 -8.21 -5.28 -9.22
N GLY A 66 -9.09 -4.46 -9.81
CA GLY A 66 -8.73 -3.35 -10.71
C GLY A 66 -7.70 -2.40 -10.09
N PRO A 67 -8.05 -1.69 -9.01
CA PRO A 67 -7.14 -0.73 -8.36
C PRO A 67 -5.85 -1.37 -7.84
N CYS A 68 -5.90 -2.64 -7.41
CA CYS A 68 -4.69 -3.37 -7.01
C CYS A 68 -3.69 -3.48 -8.16
N LYS A 69 -4.15 -3.75 -9.39
CA LYS A 69 -3.26 -3.83 -10.55
C LYS A 69 -2.62 -2.49 -10.88
N GLU A 70 -3.38 -1.39 -10.74
CA GLU A 70 -2.90 -0.03 -10.95
C GLU A 70 -1.85 0.37 -9.90
N GLU A 71 -1.99 -0.13 -8.67
CA GLU A 71 -1.04 0.11 -7.57
C GLU A 71 0.30 -0.64 -7.72
N MET A 72 0.29 -1.86 -8.27
CA MET A 72 1.45 -2.78 -8.30
C MET A 72 2.76 -2.19 -8.86
N PRO A 73 2.76 -1.43 -9.99
CA PRO A 73 3.98 -0.82 -10.51
C PRO A 73 4.66 0.13 -9.51
N SER A 74 3.88 0.88 -8.72
CA SER A 74 4.43 1.80 -7.72
C SER A 74 5.02 1.05 -6.51
N LEU A 75 4.37 -0.04 -6.08
CA LEU A 75 4.88 -0.94 -5.04
C LEU A 75 6.18 -1.64 -5.48
N GLN A 76 6.24 -2.06 -6.74
CA GLN A 76 7.43 -2.64 -7.35
C GLN A 76 8.59 -1.62 -7.41
N ALA A 77 8.31 -0.37 -7.79
CA ALA A 77 9.32 0.69 -7.79
C ALA A 77 9.86 0.94 -6.36
N LEU A 78 8.97 1.03 -5.37
CA LEU A 78 9.34 1.15 -3.96
C LEU A 78 10.19 -0.05 -3.49
N HIS A 79 9.80 -1.27 -3.84
CA HIS A 79 10.58 -2.48 -3.54
C HIS A 79 12.00 -2.41 -4.10
N LYS A 80 12.17 -1.87 -5.32
CA LYS A 80 13.49 -1.68 -5.94
C LYS A 80 14.29 -0.51 -5.37
N GLY A 81 13.74 0.26 -4.43
CA GLY A 81 14.35 1.50 -3.96
C GLY A 81 14.51 2.52 -5.08
N ARG A 82 13.63 2.48 -6.08
CA ARG A 82 13.63 3.39 -7.22
C ARG A 82 12.50 4.38 -7.02
N VAL A 83 12.85 5.65 -6.89
CA VAL A 83 11.91 6.76 -6.78
C VAL A 83 12.15 7.74 -7.91
N ASP A 84 11.18 7.94 -8.78
CA ASP A 84 11.27 8.84 -9.96
C ASP A 84 12.53 8.57 -10.82
N GLY A 85 12.98 7.32 -10.87
CA GLY A 85 14.19 6.89 -11.59
C GLY A 85 15.52 7.03 -10.82
N GLN A 86 15.50 7.53 -9.58
CA GLN A 86 16.67 7.67 -8.72
C GLN A 86 16.66 6.69 -7.54
N SER A 87 17.84 6.33 -7.03
CA SER A 87 17.97 5.49 -5.84
C SER A 87 17.55 6.26 -4.58
N ASP A 88 16.53 5.76 -3.88
CA ASP A 88 16.12 6.27 -2.57
C ASP A 88 16.66 5.33 -1.47
N ALA A 89 17.35 5.91 -0.49
CA ALA A 89 17.84 5.21 0.70
C ALA A 89 16.71 4.85 1.70
N THR A 90 15.46 5.18 1.39
CA THR A 90 14.27 4.81 2.17
C THR A 90 13.92 3.35 1.92
N HIS A 91 14.71 2.44 2.51
CA HIS A 91 14.55 0.98 2.37
C HIS A 91 13.36 0.43 3.17
N ALA A 92 12.14 0.80 2.79
CA ALA A 92 10.93 0.12 3.22
C ALA A 92 10.94 -1.33 2.69
N VAL A 93 10.50 -2.26 3.52
CA VAL A 93 10.27 -3.65 3.09
C VAL A 93 8.85 -3.74 2.55
N VAL A 94 8.71 -4.10 1.28
CA VAL A 94 7.40 -4.29 0.64
C VAL A 94 7.10 -5.78 0.60
N ILE A 95 5.94 -6.19 1.12
CA ILE A 95 5.46 -7.58 1.06
C ILE A 95 4.00 -7.57 0.61
N GLY A 96 3.71 -8.26 -0.49
CA GLY A 96 2.35 -8.48 -0.97
C GLY A 96 1.75 -9.76 -0.39
N ILE A 97 0.54 -9.68 0.15
CA ILE A 97 -0.30 -10.83 0.51
C ILE A 97 -1.35 -10.99 -0.58
N ASN A 98 -1.17 -12.01 -1.42
CA ASN A 98 -2.16 -12.34 -2.44
C ASN A 98 -3.24 -13.26 -1.86
N VAL A 99 -4.50 -12.90 -2.04
CA VAL A 99 -5.63 -13.48 -1.28
C VAL A 99 -6.45 -14.45 -2.12
N LYS A 100 -6.64 -15.68 -1.62
CA LYS A 100 -7.55 -16.70 -2.18
C LYS A 100 -7.31 -17.03 -3.66
N GLU A 101 -6.07 -16.96 -4.13
CA GLU A 101 -5.69 -17.40 -5.48
C GLU A 101 -4.63 -18.51 -5.42
N THR A 102 -4.50 -19.22 -6.53
CA THR A 102 -3.51 -20.29 -6.67
C THR A 102 -2.13 -19.71 -6.98
N ALA A 103 -1.09 -20.44 -6.59
CA ALA A 103 0.28 -20.06 -6.89
C ALA A 103 0.56 -19.88 -8.39
N SER A 104 -0.12 -20.64 -9.27
CA SER A 104 0.01 -20.52 -10.72
C SER A 104 -0.60 -19.23 -11.26
N THR A 105 -1.78 -18.83 -10.79
CA THR A 105 -2.42 -17.56 -11.15
C THR A 105 -1.52 -16.38 -10.78
N VAL A 106 -1.02 -16.37 -9.54
CA VAL A 106 -0.17 -15.30 -9.02
C VAL A 106 1.15 -15.21 -9.77
N ARG A 107 1.85 -16.33 -9.97
CA ARG A 107 3.12 -16.36 -10.73
C ARG A 107 2.95 -15.89 -12.17
N ARG A 108 1.85 -16.28 -12.84
CA ARG A 108 1.55 -15.82 -14.20
C ARG A 108 1.34 -14.30 -14.24
N PHE A 109 0.59 -13.77 -13.28
CA PHE A 109 0.37 -12.32 -13.16
C PHE A 109 1.69 -11.57 -12.90
N MET A 110 2.49 -12.02 -11.94
CA MET A 110 3.78 -11.40 -11.61
C MET A 110 4.72 -11.39 -12.82
N SER A 111 4.81 -12.50 -13.55
CA SER A 111 5.60 -12.56 -14.78
C SER A 111 5.12 -11.58 -15.85
N ALA A 112 3.80 -11.51 -16.09
CA ALA A 112 3.21 -10.60 -17.07
C ALA A 112 3.36 -9.11 -16.71
N GLN A 113 3.49 -8.80 -15.41
CA GLN A 113 3.66 -7.44 -14.90
C GLN A 113 5.11 -7.10 -14.53
N HIS A 114 6.06 -8.02 -14.79
CA HIS A 114 7.48 -7.88 -14.43
C HIS A 114 7.70 -7.57 -12.93
N LEU A 115 6.91 -8.20 -12.08
CA LEU A 115 6.96 -8.06 -10.64
C LEU A 115 7.91 -9.08 -10.02
N ASP A 116 8.76 -8.62 -9.12
CA ASP A 116 9.62 -9.48 -8.30
C ASP A 116 9.63 -9.08 -6.83
N LEU A 117 8.74 -8.17 -6.41
CA LEU A 117 8.49 -7.95 -4.99
C LEU A 117 8.10 -9.27 -4.27
N PRO A 118 8.42 -9.41 -2.98
CA PRO A 118 7.99 -10.53 -2.16
C PRO A 118 6.47 -10.68 -2.16
N VAL A 119 5.96 -11.86 -2.52
CA VAL A 119 4.52 -12.16 -2.49
C VAL A 119 4.27 -13.44 -1.70
N VAL A 120 3.46 -13.36 -0.67
CA VAL A 120 2.97 -14.49 0.13
C VAL A 120 1.58 -14.88 -0.35
N LEU A 121 1.33 -16.18 -0.44
CA LEU A 121 0.02 -16.71 -0.82
C LEU A 121 -0.84 -16.95 0.42
N ASP A 122 -1.95 -16.22 0.53
CA ASP A 122 -2.99 -16.43 1.53
C ASP A 122 -4.17 -17.21 0.91
N ALA A 123 -3.89 -18.46 0.51
CA ALA A 123 -4.83 -19.29 -0.24
C ALA A 123 -6.17 -19.52 0.49
N GLN A 124 -6.16 -19.53 1.83
CA GLN A 124 -7.35 -19.73 2.67
C GLN A 124 -7.94 -18.43 3.24
N GLY A 125 -7.28 -17.29 3.01
CA GLY A 125 -7.69 -16.00 3.57
C GLY A 125 -7.44 -15.85 5.07
N ASP A 126 -6.61 -16.70 5.68
CA ASP A 126 -6.33 -16.71 7.12
C ASP A 126 -5.55 -15.47 7.52
N LEU A 127 -4.50 -15.11 6.76
CA LEU A 127 -3.72 -13.90 7.03
C LEU A 127 -4.60 -12.67 6.86
N THR A 128 -5.37 -12.60 5.78
CA THR A 128 -6.33 -11.51 5.52
C THR A 128 -7.29 -11.31 6.70
N ARG A 129 -7.86 -12.41 7.23
CA ARG A 129 -8.73 -12.36 8.42
C ARG A 129 -7.97 -11.91 9.67
N GLN A 130 -6.77 -12.44 9.90
CA GLN A 130 -5.93 -12.12 11.05
C GLN A 130 -5.57 -10.62 11.11
N TRP A 131 -5.31 -10.01 9.95
CA TRP A 131 -5.03 -8.59 9.81
C TRP A 131 -6.29 -7.72 9.73
N GLY A 132 -7.49 -8.32 9.76
CA GLY A 132 -8.77 -7.61 9.75
C GLY A 132 -9.08 -6.93 8.42
N VAL A 133 -8.51 -7.42 7.32
CA VAL A 133 -8.69 -6.86 5.97
C VAL A 133 -9.99 -7.39 5.35
N ARG A 134 -10.74 -6.49 4.71
CA ARG A 134 -12.04 -6.81 4.08
C ARG A 134 -12.22 -6.21 2.69
N ILE A 135 -11.40 -5.23 2.33
CA ILE A 135 -11.46 -4.46 1.08
C ILE A 135 -10.06 -4.48 0.46
N TYR A 136 -9.97 -4.50 -0.86
CA TYR A 136 -8.69 -4.50 -1.57
C TYR A 136 -8.60 -3.31 -2.56
N PRO A 137 -7.41 -2.71 -2.75
CA PRO A 137 -6.22 -2.97 -1.96
C PRO A 137 -6.37 -2.44 -0.52
N THR A 138 -5.72 -3.12 0.42
CA THR A 138 -5.49 -2.57 1.76
C THR A 138 -4.01 -2.70 2.08
N THR A 139 -3.38 -1.62 2.49
CA THR A 139 -1.99 -1.62 2.95
C THR A 139 -1.92 -1.35 4.45
N VAL A 140 -1.14 -2.15 5.17
CA VAL A 140 -0.78 -1.90 6.56
C VAL A 140 0.63 -1.37 6.63
N LEU A 141 0.81 -0.23 7.28
CA LEU A 141 2.11 0.38 7.51
C LEU A 141 2.60 0.05 8.91
N ILE A 142 3.76 -0.60 8.99
CA ILE A 142 4.37 -1.08 10.23
C ILE A 142 5.65 -0.28 10.46
N GLY A 143 5.82 0.21 11.69
CA GLY A 143 7.00 0.96 12.09
C GLY A 143 8.20 0.08 12.45
N PRO A 144 9.39 0.68 12.64
CA PRO A 144 10.62 -0.04 13.02
C PRO A 144 10.54 -0.82 14.34
N ASP A 145 9.59 -0.51 15.20
CA ASP A 145 9.33 -1.24 16.44
C ASP A 145 8.55 -2.55 16.24
N GLY A 146 8.12 -2.82 15.00
CA GLY A 146 7.31 -3.98 14.63
C GLY A 146 5.82 -3.77 14.87
N GLN A 147 5.37 -2.56 15.21
CA GLN A 147 3.96 -2.27 15.48
C GLN A 147 3.29 -1.66 14.24
N ALA A 148 2.10 -2.17 13.89
CA ALA A 148 1.23 -1.56 12.90
C ALA A 148 0.78 -0.18 13.38
N ARG A 149 0.95 0.83 12.52
CA ARG A 149 0.62 2.23 12.84
C ARG A 149 -0.56 2.73 12.02
N TRP A 150 -0.65 2.33 10.76
CA TRP A 150 -1.69 2.79 9.84
C TRP A 150 -2.26 1.65 9.01
N ARG A 151 -3.55 1.79 8.67
CA ARG A 151 -4.22 1.05 7.61
C ARG A 151 -4.59 2.04 6.51
N VAL A 152 -4.33 1.68 5.27
CA VAL A 152 -4.70 2.45 4.09
C VAL A 152 -5.59 1.57 3.22
N VAL A 153 -6.83 1.99 2.97
CA VAL A 153 -7.77 1.28 2.10
C VAL A 153 -7.88 2.05 0.81
N GLY A 154 -7.71 1.39 -0.33
CA GLY A 154 -7.69 2.02 -1.65
C GLY A 154 -6.28 2.19 -2.23
N GLU A 155 -6.22 2.50 -3.52
CA GLU A 155 -4.99 2.59 -4.29
C GLU A 155 -4.16 3.82 -3.91
N VAL A 156 -2.85 3.63 -3.77
CA VAL A 156 -1.89 4.69 -3.51
C VAL A 156 -0.75 4.62 -4.52
N ASP A 157 -0.33 5.77 -5.03
CA ASP A 157 0.99 5.86 -5.68
C ASP A 157 2.10 5.79 -4.60
N TRP A 158 2.70 4.60 -4.46
CA TRP A 158 3.79 4.33 -3.52
C TRP A 158 5.13 4.94 -3.93
N ASN A 159 5.21 5.51 -5.13
CA ASN A 159 6.32 6.34 -5.56
C ASN A 159 6.05 7.84 -5.31
N GLY A 160 4.81 8.24 -5.00
CA GLY A 160 4.39 9.63 -4.89
C GLY A 160 4.83 10.34 -3.58
N PRO A 161 4.72 11.68 -3.52
CA PRO A 161 5.15 12.46 -2.36
C PRO A 161 4.40 12.13 -1.07
N ILE A 162 3.12 11.76 -1.16
CA ILE A 162 2.28 11.46 0.00
C ILE A 162 2.75 10.20 0.72
N SER A 163 2.95 9.11 -0.03
CA SER A 163 3.42 7.83 0.53
C SER A 163 4.84 7.97 1.09
N ARG A 164 5.73 8.71 0.40
CA ARG A 164 7.08 9.02 0.90
C ARG A 164 7.06 9.77 2.24
N ALA A 165 6.19 10.76 2.39
CA ALA A 165 6.03 11.47 3.66
C ALA A 165 5.62 10.51 4.79
N TRP A 166 4.68 9.59 4.53
CA TRP A 166 4.27 8.60 5.52
C TRP A 166 5.38 7.63 5.91
N LEU A 167 6.15 7.15 4.93
CA LEU A 167 7.28 6.23 5.19
C LEU A 167 8.40 6.94 5.94
N HIS A 168 8.67 8.21 5.60
CA HIS A 168 9.61 9.06 6.33
C HIS A 168 9.17 9.23 7.79
N ASP A 169 7.91 9.61 8.02
CA ASP A 169 7.36 9.83 9.36
C ASP A 169 7.46 8.57 10.22
N LEU A 170 7.16 7.39 9.66
CA LEU A 170 7.29 6.12 10.37
C LEU A 170 8.72 5.79 10.77
N ARG A 171 9.69 6.20 9.96
CA ARG A 171 11.12 5.96 10.24
C ARG A 171 11.64 6.85 11.35
N VAL A 172 11.19 8.12 11.40
CA VAL A 172 11.72 9.12 12.34
C VAL A 172 10.91 9.25 13.63
N GLN A 173 9.69 8.69 13.69
CA GLN A 173 8.88 8.71 14.91
C GLN A 173 9.55 7.89 16.03
N PRO A 174 9.71 8.46 17.23
CA PRO A 174 10.19 7.70 18.37
C PRO A 174 9.23 6.55 18.67
N VAL A 175 9.79 5.38 19.02
CA VAL A 175 9.07 4.17 19.42
C VAL A 175 7.99 4.46 20.51
N SER A 176 8.12 5.56 21.26
CA SER A 176 7.22 5.97 22.34
C SER A 176 6.05 6.90 21.99
N GLN A 177 5.97 7.49 20.78
CA GLN A 177 4.93 8.52 20.47
C GLN A 177 3.66 8.01 19.78
N ALA A 178 3.38 6.69 19.81
CA ALA A 178 2.08 6.14 19.37
C ALA A 178 0.88 6.59 20.21
N VAL A 179 1.11 7.36 21.30
CA VAL A 179 0.09 7.80 22.23
C VAL A 179 0.25 9.30 22.45
N ARG A 180 -0.44 10.09 21.62
CA ARG A 180 -1.07 11.37 21.98
C ARG A 180 -1.58 12.03 20.70
N HIS A 181 -2.89 12.00 20.50
CA HIS A 181 -3.64 13.19 20.07
C HIS A 181 -5.04 13.12 20.73
N PRO A 182 -5.60 14.28 21.10
CA PRO A 182 -6.66 14.45 22.09
C PRO A 182 -7.99 13.78 21.72
#